data_AF-A0AA87ZYA1-F1
#
_entry.id   AF-A0AA87ZYA1-F1
#
_cell.length_a   1.000
_cell.length_b   1.000
_cell.length_c   1.000
_cell.angle_alpha   90.00
_cell.angle_beta   90.00
_cell.angle_gamma   90.00
#
_symmetry.space_group_name_H-M   'P 1'
#
loop_
_entity.id
_entity.type
_entity.pdbx_description
1 polymer ?
#
loop_
_entity_poly.entity_id
_entity_poly.type
_entity_poly.pdbx_seq_one_letter_code
_entity_poly.pdbx_strand_id
1 'polypeptide(L)'
;MGAGGATSATGEVYNQCQIMDSHPGLDLETGAGIILADHSRVPRVVATQAPDSISYRLDKMCSQHGGDPSREGWSVVGDDRDLSDIFFFITLPPTERFISSDRLRMYVVESKGGAIACMLLALLFLGTWPAVLTLLERRGRLPQHTYLDYSITNLLAAVIIALTFGEIGKSTPDMPNFLTQLSQDNWPSVLFAMAGGVVLSLGNLSTQYAWALVGLSVTEVISSSITVVIGTTLNYFLDDRINRAEILFPGVGCFLIAVCLASAVHSSNAADNKVKLQNLASEHKGVEVSFFYSHFIYLVYGILSRNTKFLFGIPLQLATRDLEVSTFSEKVGSDDVENGSVSSAKAKVGTAEFLVQLEKRRSIKVFGKSTFIGLAMTFFAGVCFSLFSPAFNLATNDQWHTLKDGVPHLAIYTAFFYFSVSCFVLAIILNVTFLYYPVLNLPKTSFKAYLNDWNGRGWALLAGLLCGFGNGLQFMGGQAAGYAAADAVQALPLVSTFWGILLFGEYRKSSRRTYILLVSMLSMFIVAVGVLMASSGHRKT
;
A
#
# COMPACT_ATOMS: atom_id res chain seq x y z
N MET A 1 15.94 -0.02 -56.59
CA MET A 1 15.10 1.13 -56.20
C MET A 1 15.07 1.17 -54.67
N GLY A 2 16.11 1.62 -53.96
CA GLY A 2 17.14 2.59 -54.33
C GLY A 2 16.68 3.98 -53.87
N ALA A 3 16.88 4.45 -52.63
CA ALA A 3 18.09 4.62 -51.81
C ALA A 3 18.81 5.96 -52.02
N GLY A 4 19.21 6.58 -50.89
CA GLY A 4 20.26 7.60 -50.81
C GLY A 4 19.82 9.04 -51.13
N GLY A 5 20.47 10.10 -50.62
CA GLY A 5 21.61 10.22 -49.68
C GLY A 5 21.48 11.55 -48.89
N ALA A 6 22.24 11.81 -47.82
CA ALA A 6 23.67 12.19 -47.83
C ALA A 6 23.92 13.52 -48.59
N THR A 7 24.71 14.51 -48.15
CA THR A 7 25.78 14.53 -47.12
C THR A 7 26.27 15.98 -46.90
N SER A 8 26.83 16.30 -45.72
CA SER A 8 27.90 17.33 -45.51
C SER A 8 27.55 18.81 -45.86
N ALA A 9 28.33 19.85 -45.53
CA ALA A 9 29.24 20.17 -44.42
C ALA A 9 29.62 21.67 -44.53
N THR A 10 30.27 22.23 -43.50
CA THR A 10 31.18 23.42 -43.53
C THR A 10 30.68 24.77 -44.05
N GLY A 11 30.97 25.85 -43.31
CA GLY A 11 30.80 27.23 -43.77
C GLY A 11 31.10 28.28 -42.69
N GLU A 12 32.39 28.57 -42.48
CA GLU A 12 32.81 29.83 -41.83
C GLU A 12 32.55 31.03 -42.75
N VAL A 13 32.52 32.27 -42.20
CA VAL A 13 33.25 33.47 -42.69
C VAL A 13 32.70 34.80 -42.12
N TYR A 14 33.55 35.49 -41.35
CA TYR A 14 33.76 36.96 -41.17
C TYR A 14 32.62 37.96 -40.87
N ASN A 15 32.76 38.67 -39.73
CA ASN A 15 33.30 40.05 -39.63
C ASN A 15 33.48 40.41 -38.13
N GLN A 16 34.61 40.86 -37.57
CA GLN A 16 35.65 41.88 -37.88
C GLN A 16 35.46 43.19 -37.07
N CYS A 17 36.32 43.38 -36.05
CA CYS A 17 36.86 44.64 -35.47
C CYS A 17 37.83 44.24 -34.33
N GLN A 18 39.16 44.21 -34.52
CA GLN A 18 40.12 45.32 -34.29
C GLN A 18 39.98 45.98 -32.91
N ILE A 19 40.89 45.75 -31.94
CA ILE A 19 42.28 46.24 -31.81
C ILE A 19 42.35 47.75 -31.57
N MET A 20 42.81 48.16 -30.37
CA MET A 20 43.91 49.12 -30.21
C MET A 20 44.45 49.20 -28.77
N ASP A 21 45.78 49.16 -28.64
CA ASP A 21 46.57 49.41 -27.43
C ASP A 21 46.64 50.91 -27.07
N SER A 22 46.98 51.25 -25.81
CA SER A 22 48.04 52.25 -25.49
C SER A 22 48.30 52.48 -23.98
N HIS A 23 49.54 52.18 -23.55
CA HIS A 23 50.30 52.90 -22.50
C HIS A 23 50.94 54.18 -23.10
N PRO A 24 51.69 55.08 -22.39
CA PRO A 24 52.23 55.13 -20.99
C PRO A 24 51.76 56.41 -20.22
N GLY A 25 52.33 56.94 -19.11
CA GLY A 25 53.40 56.59 -18.14
C GLY A 25 54.01 57.84 -17.45
N LEU A 26 55.04 57.67 -16.59
CA LEU A 26 55.85 58.70 -15.86
C LEU A 26 55.12 59.55 -14.78
N ASP A 27 55.76 60.13 -13.74
CA ASP A 27 56.95 59.78 -12.90
C ASP A 27 57.06 60.76 -11.68
N LEU A 28 58.06 60.54 -10.80
CA LEU A 28 58.68 61.44 -9.77
C LEU A 28 58.17 61.51 -8.30
N GLU A 29 59.07 61.08 -7.38
CA GLU A 29 59.69 61.80 -6.21
C GLU A 29 58.90 62.91 -5.46
N THR A 30 58.89 63.11 -4.13
CA THR A 30 59.66 62.67 -2.92
C THR A 30 58.74 62.84 -1.67
N GLY A 31 59.09 62.62 -0.38
CA GLY A 31 60.29 62.12 0.33
C GLY A 31 60.31 62.55 1.84
N ALA A 32 60.81 61.68 2.74
CA ALA A 32 60.95 61.84 4.23
C ALA A 32 59.67 62.05 5.10
N GLY A 33 59.47 61.39 6.26
CA GLY A 33 60.20 60.28 6.91
C GLY A 33 59.67 59.91 8.32
N ILE A 34 60.09 58.73 8.83
CA ILE A 34 60.04 58.23 10.24
C ILE A 34 58.62 57.91 10.82
N ILE A 35 58.09 56.68 10.76
CA ILE A 35 58.41 55.40 11.45
C ILE A 35 57.89 55.30 12.91
N LEU A 36 56.90 54.40 13.12
CA LEU A 36 56.94 53.29 14.09
C LEU A 36 55.91 52.20 13.66
N ALA A 37 56.15 50.94 14.00
CA ALA A 37 55.77 49.80 13.14
C ALA A 37 54.45 49.07 13.47
N ASP A 38 53.82 48.56 12.41
CA ASP A 38 52.79 47.49 12.40
C ASP A 38 53.42 46.19 11.87
N HIS A 39 52.87 45.03 12.23
CA HIS A 39 53.20 43.75 11.62
C HIS A 39 51.96 42.85 11.47
N SER A 40 51.22 43.05 10.38
CA SER A 40 50.30 42.05 9.87
C SER A 40 50.37 41.86 8.34
N ARG A 41 50.57 40.60 7.92
CA ARG A 41 50.44 40.00 6.56
C ARG A 41 51.61 40.07 5.54
N VAL A 42 52.15 38.88 5.26
CA VAL A 42 52.42 38.22 3.95
C VAL A 42 53.12 38.97 2.78
N PRO A 43 54.19 38.38 2.21
CA PRO A 43 54.56 38.54 0.80
C PRO A 43 54.53 37.22 -0.03
N ARG A 44 54.37 37.35 -1.35
CA ARG A 44 54.55 36.33 -2.42
C ARG A 44 55.74 36.74 -3.30
N VAL A 45 56.58 35.81 -3.77
CA VAL A 45 57.62 36.07 -4.81
C VAL A 45 57.74 34.88 -5.79
N VAL A 46 58.29 35.16 -6.99
CA VAL A 46 58.20 34.47 -8.29
C VAL A 46 59.58 34.53 -8.98
N ALA A 47 60.08 33.60 -9.81
CA ALA A 47 59.82 32.18 -10.09
C ALA A 47 60.92 31.64 -11.06
N THR A 48 61.06 30.32 -11.29
CA THR A 48 61.94 29.77 -12.35
C THR A 48 61.37 28.55 -13.08
N GLN A 49 61.75 28.41 -14.35
CA GLN A 49 61.35 27.36 -15.29
C GLN A 49 62.58 26.76 -15.99
N ALA A 50 62.38 25.57 -16.57
CA ALA A 50 63.15 24.89 -17.64
C ALA A 50 64.18 23.81 -17.22
N PRO A 51 64.47 22.78 -18.07
CA PRO A 51 64.10 22.64 -19.49
C PRO A 51 63.40 21.31 -19.92
N ASP A 52 63.06 21.26 -21.21
CA ASP A 52 62.29 20.21 -21.91
C ASP A 52 63.09 19.03 -22.51
N SER A 53 62.32 18.06 -23.06
CA SER A 53 62.66 16.96 -24.00
C SER A 53 63.13 15.64 -23.37
N ILE A 54 62.54 14.47 -23.67
CA ILE A 54 62.34 13.84 -25.00
C ILE A 54 61.07 12.94 -25.02
N SER A 55 60.49 12.76 -26.22
CA SER A 55 59.29 11.96 -26.52
C SER A 55 59.62 10.52 -27.02
N TYR A 56 58.57 9.73 -27.29
CA TYR A 56 58.47 8.49 -28.10
C TYR A 56 58.37 7.10 -27.44
N ARG A 57 57.48 6.30 -28.07
CA ARG A 57 57.14 4.86 -27.90
C ARG A 57 56.33 4.53 -26.65
N LEU A 58 55.11 3.99 -26.72
CA LEU A 58 54.35 3.37 -27.81
C LEU A 58 55.02 2.19 -28.54
N ASP A 59 54.53 1.01 -28.15
CA ASP A 59 54.33 -0.20 -28.95
C ASP A 59 55.41 -1.31 -28.99
N LYS A 60 54.89 -2.55 -29.03
CA LYS A 60 55.47 -3.89 -29.28
C LYS A 60 56.31 -4.66 -28.24
N MET A 61 55.74 -5.83 -27.90
CA MET A 61 56.33 -7.21 -27.86
C MET A 61 57.34 -7.50 -26.73
N CYS A 62 57.17 -8.52 -25.87
CA CYS A 62 56.73 -9.93 -26.07
C CYS A 62 55.80 -10.39 -24.91
N SER A 63 54.83 -11.32 -25.05
CA SER A 63 54.87 -12.73 -25.54
C SER A 63 55.79 -13.61 -24.66
N GLN A 64 55.42 -14.80 -24.13
CA GLN A 64 54.26 -15.68 -24.39
C GLN A 64 54.09 -16.74 -23.25
N HIS A 65 53.07 -17.61 -23.40
CA HIS A 65 52.65 -18.78 -22.56
C HIS A 65 51.61 -18.48 -21.46
N GLY A 66 50.44 -19.13 -21.38
CA GLY A 66 49.75 -20.04 -22.31
C GLY A 66 49.08 -21.25 -21.61
N GLY A 67 47.75 -21.36 -21.68
CA GLY A 67 47.01 -22.55 -21.19
C GLY A 67 45.53 -22.29 -20.83
N ASP A 68 44.63 -23.12 -21.37
CA ASP A 68 43.16 -23.20 -21.21
C ASP A 68 42.76 -24.65 -21.67
N PRO A 69 41.58 -25.27 -21.41
CA PRO A 69 40.42 -24.92 -20.56
C PRO A 69 39.93 -26.03 -19.58
N SER A 70 38.98 -25.64 -18.70
CA SER A 70 37.85 -26.42 -18.12
C SER A 70 38.01 -27.87 -17.59
N ARG A 71 37.73 -28.10 -16.29
CA ARG A 71 36.70 -29.08 -15.78
C ARG A 71 36.52 -29.15 -14.25
N GLU A 72 35.26 -29.40 -13.86
CA GLU A 72 34.71 -30.23 -12.75
C GLU A 72 35.53 -30.57 -11.47
N GLY A 73 34.90 -30.45 -10.29
CA GLY A 73 35.35 -31.11 -9.04
C GLY A 73 34.57 -30.69 -7.78
N TRP A 74 34.06 -31.65 -6.98
CA TRP A 74 33.26 -31.42 -5.75
C TRP A 74 34.00 -31.84 -4.46
N SER A 75 33.49 -31.39 -3.30
CA SER A 75 33.68 -31.96 -1.93
C SER A 75 35.05 -31.68 -1.23
N VAL A 76 35.21 -31.65 0.11
CA VAL A 76 34.48 -32.25 1.25
C VAL A 76 34.46 -31.34 2.50
N VAL A 77 33.34 -31.39 3.25
CA VAL A 77 33.08 -31.16 4.69
C VAL A 77 34.19 -30.63 5.62
N GLY A 78 33.81 -29.61 6.42
CA GLY A 78 34.26 -29.39 7.80
C GLY A 78 33.07 -28.93 8.66
N ASP A 79 32.61 -29.77 9.59
CA ASP A 79 31.54 -29.46 10.57
C ASP A 79 32.21 -28.96 11.85
N ASP A 80 31.90 -27.75 12.26
CA ASP A 80 32.06 -27.30 13.66
C ASP A 80 30.85 -26.43 14.01
N ARG A 81 29.90 -27.07 14.69
CA ARG A 81 28.80 -26.40 15.38
C ARG A 81 29.28 -26.09 16.78
N ASP A 82 29.42 -24.80 17.11
CA ASP A 82 29.39 -24.39 18.50
C ASP A 82 28.39 -23.26 18.77
N LEU A 83 27.75 -23.34 19.93
CA LEU A 83 26.52 -22.63 20.27
C LEU A 83 26.84 -21.44 21.22
N SER A 84 27.42 -20.37 20.69
CA SER A 84 27.77 -19.20 21.53
C SER A 84 27.77 -17.84 20.82
N ASP A 85 26.74 -17.51 20.03
CA ASP A 85 26.51 -16.14 19.53
C ASP A 85 25.07 -15.67 19.80
N ILE A 86 24.75 -15.58 21.10
CA ILE A 86 23.54 -14.93 21.63
C ILE A 86 24.02 -13.89 22.66
N PHE A 87 23.85 -12.61 22.30
CA PHE A 87 24.26 -11.40 23.04
C PHE A 87 25.77 -11.18 23.25
N PHE A 88 26.36 -10.22 22.51
CA PHE A 88 26.94 -9.05 23.17
C PHE A 88 26.91 -7.80 22.25
N PHE A 89 26.82 -6.62 22.88
CA PHE A 89 26.75 -5.30 22.24
C PHE A 89 28.09 -4.56 22.44
N ILE A 90 28.42 -3.62 21.54
CA ILE A 90 29.48 -2.60 21.69
C ILE A 90 30.94 -3.12 21.63
N THR A 91 31.59 -2.93 20.47
CA THR A 91 32.84 -2.15 20.33
C THR A 91 33.05 -1.79 18.86
N LEU A 92 33.26 -0.49 18.56
CA LEU A 92 33.75 -0.04 17.24
C LEU A 92 35.26 0.19 17.34
N PRO A 93 36.08 -0.25 16.35
CA PRO A 93 37.49 0.11 16.31
C PRO A 93 37.67 1.57 15.85
N PRO A 94 38.51 2.38 16.51
CA PRO A 94 38.76 3.75 16.12
C PRO A 94 40.05 3.89 15.31
N THR A 95 39.97 4.16 14.00
CA THR A 95 40.91 5.00 13.22
C THR A 95 40.53 4.99 11.74
N GLU A 96 39.91 6.07 11.26
CA GLU A 96 40.39 6.89 10.13
C GLU A 96 39.85 8.32 10.34
N ARG A 97 40.65 9.35 10.03
CA ARG A 97 40.30 10.75 10.28
C ARG A 97 40.20 11.55 8.97
N PHE A 98 39.09 12.27 8.84
CA PHE A 98 38.89 13.41 7.93
C PHE A 98 39.00 13.15 6.41
N ILE A 99 37.86 12.98 5.75
CA ILE A 99 37.17 14.01 4.92
C ILE A 99 35.83 13.44 4.44
N SER A 100 34.70 13.99 4.91
CA SER A 100 33.42 14.13 4.17
C SER A 100 32.32 14.63 5.10
N SER A 101 31.61 15.65 4.67
CA SER A 101 30.47 16.32 5.33
C SER A 101 29.47 15.39 6.05
N ASP A 102 29.18 15.68 7.33
CA ASP A 102 28.04 15.13 8.09
C ASP A 102 26.69 15.55 7.48
N ARG A 103 26.24 14.79 6.48
CA ARG A 103 24.95 14.96 5.78
C ARG A 103 23.85 14.09 6.39
N LEU A 104 23.48 14.37 7.64
CA LEU A 104 22.23 13.84 8.20
C LEU A 104 21.05 14.72 7.78
N ARG A 105 20.42 14.30 6.68
CA ARG A 105 19.10 14.75 6.20
C ARG A 105 18.01 14.41 7.22
N MET A 106 16.77 14.81 6.94
CA MET A 106 15.57 14.18 7.53
C MET A 106 15.71 12.65 7.52
N TYR A 107 15.17 11.92 8.51
CA TYR A 107 15.21 10.45 8.47
C TYR A 107 14.47 9.95 7.22
N VAL A 108 15.26 9.57 6.22
CA VAL A 108 14.83 8.94 4.99
C VAL A 108 15.51 7.57 4.97
N VAL A 109 14.75 6.54 4.59
CA VAL A 109 15.27 5.19 4.51
C VAL A 109 16.17 5.08 3.27
N GLU A 110 17.46 5.42 3.40
CA GLU A 110 18.39 5.39 2.25
C GLU A 110 18.90 3.97 1.93
N SER A 111 18.70 2.98 2.82
CA SER A 111 19.18 1.61 2.61
C SER A 111 18.13 0.67 2.01
N LYS A 112 18.52 -0.13 1.02
CA LYS A 112 17.65 -1.16 0.40
C LYS A 112 17.11 -2.16 1.42
N GLY A 113 17.93 -2.56 2.40
CA GLY A 113 17.51 -3.46 3.48
C GLY A 113 16.45 -2.84 4.40
N GLY A 114 16.63 -1.56 4.77
CA GLY A 114 15.64 -0.81 5.53
C GLY A 114 14.31 -0.67 4.77
N ALA A 115 14.36 -0.38 3.47
CA ALA A 115 13.16 -0.27 2.63
C ALA A 115 12.37 -1.59 2.61
N ILE A 116 13.05 -2.72 2.40
CA ILE A 116 12.42 -4.05 2.42
C ILE A 116 11.83 -4.36 3.81
N ALA A 117 12.54 -4.05 4.89
CA ALA A 117 12.02 -4.24 6.25
C ALA A 117 10.76 -3.41 6.52
N CYS A 118 10.73 -2.14 6.09
CA CYS A 118 9.55 -1.29 6.16
C CYS A 118 8.37 -1.88 5.37
N MET A 119 8.58 -2.35 4.13
CA MET A 119 7.51 -2.97 3.33
C MET A 119 6.95 -4.25 3.94
N LEU A 120 7.81 -5.13 4.46
CA LEU A 120 7.37 -6.38 5.09
C LEU A 120 6.58 -6.11 6.38
N LEU A 121 7.00 -5.15 7.19
CA LEU A 121 6.29 -4.76 8.40
C LEU A 121 4.97 -4.02 8.06
N ALA A 122 4.97 -3.17 7.04
CA ALA A 122 3.77 -2.53 6.50
C ALA A 122 2.75 -3.57 6.04
N LEU A 123 3.17 -4.56 5.24
CA LEU A 123 2.32 -5.65 4.76
C LEU A 123 1.72 -6.48 5.89
N LEU A 124 2.52 -6.79 6.93
CA LEU A 124 2.03 -7.49 8.12
C LEU A 124 0.96 -6.67 8.85
N PHE A 125 1.20 -5.38 9.08
CA PHE A 125 0.27 -4.51 9.80
C PHE A 125 -1.00 -4.23 8.99
N LEU A 126 -0.85 -3.88 7.71
CA LEU A 126 -1.94 -3.55 6.78
C LEU A 126 -2.83 -4.77 6.47
N GLY A 127 -2.30 -5.98 6.45
CA GLY A 127 -3.10 -7.20 6.35
C GLY A 127 -3.69 -7.71 7.67
N THR A 128 -3.29 -7.15 8.83
CA THR A 128 -3.76 -7.61 10.15
C THR A 128 -4.88 -6.75 10.73
N TRP A 129 -4.85 -5.42 10.56
CA TRP A 129 -5.94 -4.56 11.06
C TRP A 129 -7.35 -4.93 10.51
N PRO A 130 -7.54 -5.40 9.26
CA PRO A 130 -8.85 -5.83 8.75
C PRO A 130 -9.41 -7.02 9.54
N ALA A 131 -8.54 -7.94 9.94
CA ALA A 131 -8.89 -9.08 10.77
C ALA A 131 -9.30 -8.64 12.19
N VAL A 132 -8.62 -7.65 12.78
CA VAL A 132 -8.99 -7.13 14.11
C VAL A 132 -10.37 -6.46 14.09
N LEU A 133 -10.69 -5.68 13.05
CA LEU A 133 -12.03 -5.07 12.92
C LEU A 133 -13.12 -6.11 12.63
N THR A 134 -12.82 -7.10 11.78
CA THR A 134 -13.73 -8.24 11.52
C THR A 134 -13.99 -9.06 12.78
N LEU A 135 -13.00 -9.22 13.66
CA LEU A 135 -13.16 -9.89 14.96
C LEU A 135 -14.15 -9.14 15.87
N LEU A 136 -14.14 -7.81 15.84
CA LEU A 136 -15.05 -6.97 16.63
C LEU A 136 -16.49 -7.02 16.13
N GLU A 137 -16.70 -6.96 14.81
CA GLU A 137 -18.00 -7.17 14.17
C GLU A 137 -18.59 -8.54 14.57
N ARG A 138 -17.77 -9.60 14.45
CA ARG A 138 -18.14 -10.98 14.84
C ARG A 138 -18.29 -11.20 16.35
N ARG A 139 -17.95 -10.21 17.19
CA ARG A 139 -18.21 -10.16 18.64
C ARG A 139 -19.43 -9.28 19.01
N GLY A 140 -20.03 -8.59 18.05
CA GLY A 140 -21.19 -7.74 18.28
C GLY A 140 -20.88 -6.26 18.56
N ARG A 141 -19.62 -5.83 18.53
CA ARG A 141 -19.29 -4.39 18.64
C ARG A 141 -19.74 -3.69 17.37
N LEU A 142 -20.42 -2.55 17.51
CA LEU A 142 -20.99 -1.84 16.37
C LEU A 142 -19.89 -1.27 15.46
N PRO A 143 -20.03 -1.37 14.12
CA PRO A 143 -19.04 -0.86 13.17
C PRO A 143 -18.70 0.61 13.39
N GLN A 144 -19.70 1.45 13.60
CA GLN A 144 -19.53 2.90 13.79
C GLN A 144 -18.78 3.25 15.09
N HIS A 145 -19.02 2.54 16.20
CA HIS A 145 -18.21 2.70 17.42
C HIS A 145 -16.76 2.27 17.18
N THR A 146 -16.60 1.14 16.48
CA THR A 146 -15.30 0.55 16.15
C THR A 146 -14.47 1.44 15.24
N TYR A 147 -15.10 2.07 14.24
CA TYR A 147 -14.40 2.92 13.27
C TYR A 147 -14.00 4.28 13.86
N LEU A 148 -14.79 4.83 14.79
CA LEU A 148 -14.42 6.03 15.56
C LEU A 148 -13.16 5.78 16.40
N ASP A 149 -13.11 4.67 17.15
CA ASP A 149 -11.92 4.32 17.94
C ASP A 149 -10.69 4.09 17.04
N TYR A 150 -10.88 3.38 15.91
CA TYR A 150 -9.85 3.15 14.89
C TYR A 150 -9.31 4.44 14.27
N SER A 151 -10.17 5.41 13.95
CA SER A 151 -9.75 6.64 13.27
C SER A 151 -8.91 7.54 14.17
N ILE A 152 -9.21 7.58 15.48
CA ILE A 152 -8.45 8.31 16.49
C ILE A 152 -6.99 7.82 16.53
N THR A 153 -6.78 6.50 16.64
CA THR A 153 -5.41 5.97 16.73
C THR A 153 -4.68 5.89 15.39
N ASN A 154 -5.40 5.80 14.27
CA ASN A 154 -4.81 5.96 12.94
C ASN A 154 -4.22 7.37 12.76
N LEU A 155 -4.95 8.42 13.17
CA LEU A 155 -4.41 9.79 13.20
C LEU A 155 -3.25 9.92 14.21
N LEU A 156 -3.38 9.33 15.41
CA LEU A 156 -2.32 9.38 16.42
C LEU A 156 -0.99 8.79 15.92
N ALA A 157 -1.04 7.66 15.19
CA ALA A 157 0.16 7.07 14.59
C ALA A 157 0.80 8.01 13.56
N ALA A 158 0.01 8.69 12.72
CA ALA A 158 0.52 9.69 11.78
C ALA A 158 1.13 10.90 12.48
N VAL A 159 0.52 11.39 13.57
CA VAL A 159 1.06 12.47 14.42
C VAL A 159 2.39 12.06 15.05
N ILE A 160 2.48 10.84 15.59
CA ILE A 160 3.72 10.30 16.17
C ILE A 160 4.82 10.24 15.10
N ILE A 161 4.51 9.72 13.91
CA ILE A 161 5.46 9.62 12.80
C ILE A 161 5.92 11.02 12.34
N ALA A 162 5.00 11.98 12.20
CA ALA A 162 5.33 13.33 11.77
C ALA A 162 6.19 14.10 12.78
N LEU A 163 5.89 13.99 14.08
CA LEU A 163 6.66 14.65 15.14
C LEU A 163 7.96 13.92 15.51
N THR A 164 8.19 12.71 15.00
CA THR A 164 9.45 11.97 15.18
C THR A 164 10.27 11.99 13.90
N PHE A 165 9.97 11.12 12.94
CA PHE A 165 10.72 11.00 11.69
C PHE A 165 10.64 12.26 10.81
N GLY A 166 9.56 13.05 10.92
CA GLY A 166 9.43 14.34 10.25
C GLY A 166 10.26 15.49 10.86
N GLU A 167 10.79 15.33 12.08
CA GLU A 167 11.64 16.33 12.76
C GLU A 167 13.09 15.87 12.98
N ILE A 168 13.35 14.56 12.95
CA ILE A 168 14.70 14.00 13.06
C ILE A 168 15.49 14.34 11.79
N GLY A 169 16.42 15.29 11.90
CA GLY A 169 17.34 15.71 10.84
C GLY A 169 17.61 17.21 10.89
N LYS A 170 18.58 17.69 10.09
CA LYS A 170 18.74 19.14 9.87
C LYS A 170 17.86 19.58 8.70
N SER A 171 16.88 20.45 8.99
CA SER A 171 16.07 21.12 7.97
C SER A 171 16.95 21.87 6.97
N THR A 172 16.80 21.60 5.67
CA THR A 172 17.44 22.37 4.59
C THR A 172 16.39 23.18 3.83
N PRO A 173 16.78 24.16 2.97
CA PRO A 173 15.82 24.89 2.14
C PRO A 173 15.02 23.96 1.21
N ASP A 174 15.69 22.97 0.61
CA ASP A 174 15.09 22.03 -0.36
C ASP A 174 14.31 20.87 0.31
N MET A 175 14.62 20.58 1.58
CA MET A 175 13.98 19.53 2.37
C MET A 175 13.72 20.05 3.80
N PRO A 176 12.64 20.83 3.98
CA PRO A 176 12.29 21.36 5.29
C PRO A 176 11.69 20.30 6.21
N ASN A 177 11.92 20.43 7.52
CA ASN A 177 11.26 19.61 8.53
C ASN A 177 9.74 19.83 8.55
N PHE A 178 9.01 18.86 9.11
CA PHE A 178 7.54 18.84 9.18
C PHE A 178 6.94 20.16 9.70
N LEU A 179 7.36 20.66 10.86
CA LEU A 179 6.87 21.89 11.47
C LEU A 179 7.14 23.12 10.60
N THR A 180 8.28 23.16 9.89
CA THR A 180 8.58 24.21 8.91
C THR A 180 7.60 24.15 7.74
N GLN A 181 7.32 22.95 7.20
CA GLN A 181 6.39 22.77 6.07
C GLN A 181 4.93 23.12 6.40
N LEU A 182 4.51 23.08 7.66
CA LEU A 182 3.17 23.55 8.08
C LEU A 182 2.95 25.06 7.86
N SER A 183 4.03 25.84 7.74
CA SER A 183 3.97 27.30 7.55
C SER A 183 4.16 27.74 6.09
N GLN A 184 4.42 26.80 5.18
CA GLN A 184 4.73 27.06 3.77
C GLN A 184 3.48 27.12 2.88
N ASP A 185 3.58 27.86 1.78
CA ASP A 185 2.50 27.98 0.77
C ASP A 185 2.51 26.78 -0.20
N ASN A 186 2.31 25.58 0.34
CA ASN A 186 2.30 24.30 -0.37
C ASN A 186 0.87 23.71 -0.51
N TRP A 187 -0.15 24.58 -0.43
CA TRP A 187 -1.57 24.21 -0.42
C TRP A 187 -2.03 23.29 -1.56
N PRO A 188 -1.59 23.42 -2.83
CA PRO A 188 -1.95 22.46 -3.88
C PRO A 188 -1.58 21.02 -3.55
N SER A 189 -0.34 20.77 -3.13
CA SER A 189 0.14 19.47 -2.66
C SER A 189 -0.62 18.97 -1.42
N VAL A 190 -0.91 19.87 -0.47
CA VAL A 190 -1.71 19.54 0.73
C VAL A 190 -3.13 19.11 0.34
N LEU A 191 -3.77 19.78 -0.62
CA LEU A 191 -5.10 19.41 -1.10
C LEU A 191 -5.11 18.05 -1.80
N PHE A 192 -4.06 17.69 -2.56
CA PHE A 192 -3.93 16.33 -3.11
C PHE A 192 -3.76 15.26 -2.02
N ALA A 193 -2.92 15.52 -1.00
CA ALA A 193 -2.80 14.62 0.15
C ALA A 193 -4.14 14.46 0.90
N MET A 194 -4.85 15.57 1.13
CA MET A 194 -6.17 15.56 1.77
C MET A 194 -7.21 14.81 0.93
N ALA A 195 -7.24 14.98 -0.39
CA ALA A 195 -8.12 14.26 -1.30
C ALA A 195 -7.85 12.74 -1.27
N GLY A 196 -6.58 12.34 -1.25
CA GLY A 196 -6.17 10.95 -1.04
C GLY A 196 -6.71 10.36 0.26
N GLY A 197 -6.66 11.14 1.36
CA GLY A 197 -7.17 10.69 2.66
C GLY A 197 -8.69 10.56 2.71
N VAL A 198 -9.42 11.47 2.04
CA VAL A 198 -10.88 11.38 1.89
C VAL A 198 -11.27 10.08 1.18
N VAL A 199 -10.64 9.76 0.04
CA VAL A 199 -10.97 8.53 -0.69
C VAL A 199 -10.52 7.27 0.06
N LEU A 200 -9.35 7.24 0.70
CA LEU A 200 -8.94 6.09 1.51
C LEU A 200 -9.94 5.84 2.66
N SER A 201 -10.40 6.89 3.35
CA SER A 201 -11.36 6.74 4.45
C SER A 201 -12.72 6.24 3.98
N LEU A 202 -13.23 6.68 2.82
CA LEU A 202 -14.42 6.09 2.20
C LEU A 202 -14.24 4.59 1.89
N GLY A 203 -13.08 4.21 1.34
CA GLY A 203 -12.75 2.82 1.03
C GLY A 203 -12.69 1.95 2.30
N ASN A 204 -11.97 2.40 3.32
CA ASN A 204 -11.80 1.68 4.59
C ASN A 204 -13.13 1.56 5.36
N LEU A 205 -13.99 2.57 5.28
CA LEU A 205 -15.33 2.49 5.87
C LEU A 205 -16.21 1.50 5.10
N SER A 206 -16.15 1.50 3.76
CA SER A 206 -16.88 0.55 2.93
C SER A 206 -16.42 -0.90 3.14
N THR A 207 -15.11 -1.17 3.24
CA THR A 207 -14.60 -2.52 3.53
C THR A 207 -15.06 -3.04 4.88
N GLN A 208 -15.15 -2.18 5.91
CA GLN A 208 -15.62 -2.57 7.24
C GLN A 208 -16.98 -3.29 7.22
N TYR A 209 -17.93 -2.77 6.44
CA TYR A 209 -19.23 -3.40 6.23
C TYR A 209 -19.17 -4.55 5.22
N ALA A 210 -18.31 -4.46 4.20
CA ALA A 210 -18.16 -5.50 3.19
C ALA A 210 -17.60 -6.82 3.75
N TRP A 211 -16.62 -6.79 4.67
CA TRP A 211 -16.08 -8.01 5.31
C TRP A 211 -17.16 -8.86 5.97
N ALA A 212 -18.18 -8.21 6.55
CA ALA A 212 -19.28 -8.90 7.19
C ALA A 212 -20.13 -9.70 6.19
N LEU A 213 -20.40 -9.11 5.02
CA LEU A 213 -21.28 -9.61 3.97
C LEU A 213 -20.58 -10.60 3.02
N VAL A 214 -19.30 -10.34 2.69
CA VAL A 214 -18.55 -11.05 1.64
C VAL A 214 -17.58 -12.09 2.22
N GLY A 215 -17.00 -11.79 3.39
CA GLY A 215 -15.88 -12.53 3.99
C GLY A 215 -14.56 -11.80 3.76
N LEU A 216 -13.66 -11.86 4.74
CA LEU A 216 -12.41 -11.10 4.77
C LEU A 216 -11.52 -11.43 3.56
N SER A 217 -11.32 -12.71 3.24
CA SER A 217 -10.39 -13.09 2.16
C SER A 217 -10.81 -12.57 0.79
N VAL A 218 -12.11 -12.65 0.46
CA VAL A 218 -12.61 -12.21 -0.85
C VAL A 218 -12.68 -10.69 -0.94
N THR A 219 -13.10 -10.00 0.11
CA THR A 219 -13.14 -8.52 0.11
C THR A 219 -11.78 -7.95 -0.23
N GLU A 220 -10.74 -8.39 0.47
CA GLU A 220 -9.38 -7.86 0.37
C GLU A 220 -8.74 -8.16 -0.99
N VAL A 221 -8.95 -9.36 -1.53
CA VAL A 221 -8.45 -9.76 -2.85
C VAL A 221 -9.13 -8.94 -3.95
N ILE A 222 -10.45 -8.73 -3.88
CA ILE A 222 -11.17 -7.93 -4.89
C ILE A 222 -10.75 -6.45 -4.77
N SER A 223 -10.75 -5.87 -3.57
CA SER A 223 -10.43 -4.46 -3.38
C SER A 223 -9.00 -4.15 -3.84
N SER A 224 -8.00 -4.91 -3.38
CA SER A 224 -6.59 -4.71 -3.78
C SER A 224 -6.37 -4.96 -5.27
N SER A 225 -7.01 -5.97 -5.86
CA SER A 225 -6.96 -6.17 -7.32
C SER A 225 -7.46 -4.95 -8.09
N ILE A 226 -8.57 -4.33 -7.67
CA ILE A 226 -9.10 -3.11 -8.30
C ILE A 226 -8.18 -1.91 -8.03
N THR A 227 -7.63 -1.80 -6.82
CA THR A 227 -6.62 -0.78 -6.45
C THR A 227 -5.47 -0.79 -7.44
N VAL A 228 -4.89 -1.96 -7.71
CA VAL A 228 -3.78 -2.12 -8.67
C VAL A 228 -4.24 -1.85 -10.09
N VAL A 229 -5.33 -2.49 -10.55
CA VAL A 229 -5.81 -2.36 -11.94
C VAL A 229 -6.02 -0.90 -12.33
N ILE A 230 -6.66 -0.10 -11.47
CA ILE A 230 -6.94 1.31 -11.77
C ILE A 230 -5.74 2.19 -11.38
N GLY A 231 -5.22 2.05 -10.16
CA GLY A 231 -4.20 2.94 -9.60
C GLY A 231 -2.85 2.82 -10.30
N THR A 232 -2.39 1.60 -10.60
CA THR A 232 -1.16 1.38 -11.36
C THR A 232 -1.31 1.82 -12.82
N THR A 233 -2.52 1.72 -13.41
CA THR A 233 -2.78 2.26 -14.76
C THR A 233 -2.71 3.79 -14.76
N LEU A 234 -3.29 4.47 -13.75
CA LEU A 234 -3.18 5.92 -13.61
C LEU A 234 -1.73 6.36 -13.37
N ASN A 235 -1.03 5.75 -12.41
CA ASN A 235 0.38 6.05 -12.13
C ASN A 235 1.29 5.81 -13.34
N TYR A 236 1.03 4.79 -14.17
CA TYR A 236 1.78 4.57 -15.41
C TYR A 236 1.69 5.75 -16.40
N PHE A 237 0.58 6.49 -16.42
CA PHE A 237 0.44 7.69 -17.24
C PHE A 237 0.93 8.97 -16.56
N LEU A 238 0.94 9.03 -15.22
CA LEU A 238 1.50 10.14 -14.45
C LEU A 238 3.03 10.11 -14.41
N ASP A 239 3.63 8.93 -14.21
CA ASP A 239 5.07 8.69 -14.17
C ASP A 239 5.68 8.51 -15.58
N ASP A 240 5.25 9.31 -16.57
CA ASP A 240 5.78 9.34 -17.96
C ASP A 240 6.04 7.97 -18.62
N ARG A 241 5.28 6.93 -18.24
CA ARG A 241 5.41 5.56 -18.74
C ARG A 241 6.77 4.90 -18.46
N ILE A 242 7.40 5.22 -17.32
CA ILE A 242 8.70 4.68 -16.88
C ILE A 242 8.72 3.14 -16.75
N ASN A 243 7.60 2.53 -16.31
CA ASN A 243 7.48 1.07 -16.16
C ASN A 243 7.28 0.36 -17.50
N ARG A 244 7.68 -0.91 -17.63
CA ARG A 244 7.49 -1.66 -18.90
C ARG A 244 6.05 -2.14 -19.05
N ALA A 245 5.28 -1.51 -19.95
CA ALA A 245 3.93 -1.91 -20.33
C ALA A 245 3.78 -3.42 -20.60
N GLU A 246 4.74 -4.01 -21.29
CA GLU A 246 4.81 -5.44 -21.66
C GLU A 246 4.77 -6.40 -20.46
N ILE A 247 5.22 -5.95 -19.28
CA ILE A 247 5.21 -6.74 -18.03
C ILE A 247 4.06 -6.27 -17.13
N LEU A 248 3.79 -4.96 -17.13
CA LEU A 248 2.76 -4.33 -16.29
C LEU A 248 1.34 -4.80 -16.64
N PHE A 249 0.95 -4.73 -17.91
CA PHE A 249 -0.43 -5.03 -18.33
C PHE A 249 -0.82 -6.52 -18.22
N PRO A 250 0.08 -7.50 -18.46
CA PRO A 250 -0.19 -8.89 -18.07
C PRO A 250 -0.47 -9.05 -16.58
N GLY A 251 0.28 -8.37 -15.70
CA GLY A 251 0.01 -8.35 -14.26
C GLY A 251 -1.38 -7.80 -13.92
N VAL A 252 -1.76 -6.67 -14.53
CA VAL A 252 -3.12 -6.09 -14.44
C VAL A 252 -4.19 -7.10 -14.91
N GLY A 253 -3.95 -7.81 -16.01
CA GLY A 253 -4.80 -8.90 -16.48
C GLY A 253 -4.93 -10.05 -15.46
N CYS A 254 -3.84 -10.41 -14.78
CA CYS A 254 -3.86 -11.42 -13.72
C CYS A 254 -4.73 -10.99 -12.52
N PHE A 255 -4.68 -9.71 -12.10
CA PHE A 255 -5.57 -9.18 -11.07
C PHE A 255 -7.05 -9.21 -11.48
N LEU A 256 -7.38 -8.90 -12.74
CA LEU A 256 -8.76 -9.03 -13.25
C LEU A 256 -9.26 -10.48 -13.17
N ILE A 257 -8.42 -11.47 -13.49
CA ILE A 257 -8.76 -12.90 -13.33
C ILE A 257 -8.96 -13.23 -11.84
N ALA A 258 -8.11 -12.71 -10.94
CA ALA A 258 -8.26 -12.90 -9.50
C ALA A 258 -9.58 -12.33 -8.96
N VAL A 259 -10.06 -11.16 -9.42
CA VAL A 259 -11.39 -10.61 -9.08
C VAL A 259 -12.52 -11.56 -9.48
N CYS A 260 -12.42 -12.16 -10.66
CA CYS A 260 -13.44 -13.08 -11.17
C CYS A 260 -13.47 -14.38 -10.36
N LEU A 261 -12.29 -14.94 -10.05
CA LEU A 261 -12.16 -16.10 -9.17
C LEU A 261 -12.66 -15.81 -7.76
N ALA A 262 -12.34 -14.65 -7.19
CA ALA A 262 -12.80 -14.23 -5.87
C ALA A 262 -14.32 -14.07 -5.79
N SER A 263 -14.94 -13.51 -6.84
CA SER A 263 -16.40 -13.44 -6.97
C SER A 263 -17.04 -14.84 -7.04
N ALA A 264 -16.39 -15.78 -7.74
CA ALA A 264 -16.81 -17.18 -7.79
C ALA A 264 -16.63 -17.90 -6.43
N VAL A 265 -15.54 -17.63 -5.69
CA VAL A 265 -15.32 -18.13 -4.32
C VAL A 265 -16.45 -17.69 -3.40
N HIS A 266 -16.80 -16.40 -3.38
CA HIS A 266 -17.88 -15.89 -2.55
C HIS A 266 -19.21 -16.56 -2.87
N SER A 267 -19.58 -16.65 -4.16
CA SER A 267 -20.84 -17.32 -4.54
C SER A 267 -20.84 -18.82 -4.24
N SER A 268 -19.71 -19.51 -4.39
CA SER A 268 -19.59 -20.95 -4.08
C SER A 268 -19.72 -21.19 -2.57
N ASN A 269 -19.06 -20.36 -1.75
CA ASN A 269 -19.14 -20.45 -0.29
C ASN A 269 -20.54 -20.04 0.24
N ALA A 270 -21.19 -19.06 -0.39
CA ALA A 270 -22.58 -18.70 -0.07
C ALA A 270 -23.55 -19.86 -0.35
N ALA A 271 -23.38 -20.56 -1.48
CA ALA A 271 -24.16 -21.77 -1.78
C ALA A 271 -23.90 -22.90 -0.77
N ASP A 272 -22.64 -23.17 -0.42
CA ASP A 272 -22.29 -24.15 0.62
C ASP A 272 -22.94 -23.81 1.98
N ASN A 273 -22.92 -22.53 2.37
CA ASN A 273 -23.53 -22.08 3.62
C ASN A 273 -25.06 -22.16 3.61
N LYS A 274 -25.70 -21.92 2.46
CA LYS A 274 -27.14 -22.16 2.27
C LYS A 274 -27.49 -23.64 2.48
N VAL A 275 -26.74 -24.56 1.86
CA VAL A 275 -26.96 -26.02 2.03
C VAL A 275 -26.78 -26.45 3.49
N LYS A 276 -25.73 -25.97 4.17
CA LYS A 276 -25.53 -26.23 5.61
C LYS A 276 -26.77 -25.84 6.43
N LEU A 277 -27.30 -24.64 6.21
CA LEU A 277 -28.45 -24.10 6.94
C LEU A 277 -29.77 -24.82 6.58
N GLN A 278 -29.96 -25.21 5.32
CA GLN A 278 -31.12 -26.00 4.89
C GLN A 278 -31.13 -27.41 5.51
N ASN A 279 -29.98 -28.06 5.64
CA ASN A 279 -29.88 -29.38 6.29
C ASN A 279 -30.23 -29.28 7.79
N LEU A 280 -29.72 -28.27 8.50
CA LEU A 280 -30.08 -28.04 9.90
C LEU A 280 -31.59 -27.81 10.09
N ALA A 281 -32.21 -27.07 9.16
CA ALA A 281 -33.63 -26.79 9.14
C ALA A 281 -34.50 -28.01 8.77
N SER A 282 -33.99 -28.98 7.99
CA SER A 282 -34.69 -30.23 7.73
C SER A 282 -34.56 -31.24 8.88
N GLU A 283 -33.46 -31.20 9.62
CA GLU A 283 -33.27 -31.93 10.88
C GLU A 283 -34.22 -31.40 11.99
N HIS A 284 -34.39 -30.07 12.08
CA HIS A 284 -35.28 -29.40 13.03
C HIS A 284 -36.59 -28.97 12.36
N LYS A 285 -37.55 -29.91 12.24
CA LYS A 285 -38.85 -29.73 11.57
C LYS A 285 -39.50 -28.37 11.86
N GLY A 286 -39.60 -27.52 10.83
CA GLY A 286 -40.44 -26.31 10.85
C GLY A 286 -39.73 -24.97 10.68
N VAL A 287 -38.49 -24.93 10.18
CA VAL A 287 -37.73 -23.69 9.97
C VAL A 287 -37.58 -23.38 8.48
N GLU A 288 -38.33 -22.41 7.96
CA GLU A 288 -38.09 -21.90 6.59
C GLU A 288 -36.89 -20.94 6.57
N VAL A 289 -35.96 -21.17 5.64
CA VAL A 289 -34.80 -20.28 5.45
C VAL A 289 -34.77 -19.74 4.02
N SER A 290 -35.41 -18.59 3.83
CA SER A 290 -35.48 -17.89 2.55
C SER A 290 -34.17 -17.19 2.19
N PHE A 291 -33.68 -17.44 0.96
CA PHE A 291 -32.46 -16.83 0.41
C PHE A 291 -32.72 -16.31 -1.00
N PHE A 292 -32.54 -15.00 -1.19
CA PHE A 292 -32.63 -14.35 -2.50
C PHE A 292 -31.37 -14.61 -3.35
N TYR A 293 -31.57 -15.00 -4.61
CA TYR A 293 -30.50 -15.13 -5.61
C TYR A 293 -30.19 -13.78 -6.24
N SER A 294 -28.93 -13.53 -6.60
CA SER A 294 -28.53 -12.37 -7.40
C SER A 294 -27.75 -12.78 -8.66
N HIS A 295 -28.09 -12.14 -9.78
CA HIS A 295 -27.63 -12.45 -11.13
C HIS A 295 -26.20 -11.96 -11.46
N PHE A 296 -25.44 -11.51 -10.46
CA PHE A 296 -24.15 -10.83 -10.69
C PHE A 296 -23.09 -11.69 -11.42
N ILE A 297 -23.07 -13.01 -11.18
CA ILE A 297 -22.20 -13.91 -11.96
C ILE A 297 -22.54 -13.85 -13.45
N TYR A 298 -23.82 -13.87 -13.83
CA TYR A 298 -24.20 -13.79 -15.24
C TYR A 298 -23.89 -12.43 -15.87
N LEU A 299 -23.84 -11.36 -15.08
CA LEU A 299 -23.40 -10.04 -15.55
C LEU A 299 -21.89 -10.02 -15.82
N VAL A 300 -21.06 -10.42 -14.86
CA VAL A 300 -19.59 -10.45 -15.01
C VAL A 300 -19.16 -11.46 -16.06
N TYR A 301 -19.76 -12.67 -16.04
CA TYR A 301 -19.53 -13.70 -17.05
C TYR A 301 -20.04 -13.25 -18.43
N GLY A 302 -21.15 -12.51 -18.50
CA GLY A 302 -21.66 -11.91 -19.75
C GLY A 302 -20.78 -10.79 -20.30
N ILE A 303 -20.06 -10.05 -19.44
CA ILE A 303 -19.06 -9.04 -19.84
C ILE A 303 -17.80 -9.73 -20.39
N LEU A 304 -17.29 -10.77 -19.72
CA LEU A 304 -16.12 -11.54 -20.16
C LEU A 304 -16.40 -12.41 -21.39
N SER A 305 -17.60 -13.00 -21.50
CA SER A 305 -18.02 -13.88 -22.60
C SER A 305 -18.30 -13.14 -23.91
N ARG A 306 -18.29 -11.80 -23.94
CA ARG A 306 -18.52 -11.04 -25.19
C ARG A 306 -17.49 -11.34 -26.29
N ASN A 307 -16.30 -11.84 -25.94
CA ASN A 307 -15.26 -12.24 -26.90
C ASN A 307 -15.25 -13.75 -27.23
N THR A 308 -16.16 -14.56 -26.67
CA THR A 308 -16.27 -16.00 -26.97
C THR A 308 -17.74 -16.41 -27.14
N LYS A 309 -18.33 -15.99 -28.26
CA LYS A 309 -19.60 -16.57 -28.74
C LYS A 309 -19.36 -17.97 -29.32
N PHE A 310 -19.38 -19.02 -28.49
CA PHE A 310 -19.92 -20.34 -28.85
C PHE A 310 -20.07 -21.22 -27.60
N LEU A 311 -21.01 -22.18 -27.68
CA LEU A 311 -21.45 -23.14 -26.64
C LEU A 311 -22.40 -22.60 -25.53
N PHE A 312 -23.47 -23.38 -25.33
CA PHE A 312 -24.54 -23.25 -24.32
C PHE A 312 -25.53 -22.08 -24.49
N GLY A 313 -26.41 -22.22 -25.48
CA GLY A 313 -27.67 -21.47 -25.53
C GLY A 313 -28.74 -22.09 -24.61
N ILE A 314 -29.29 -21.29 -23.69
CA ILE A 314 -30.52 -21.56 -22.93
C ILE A 314 -31.28 -20.22 -22.86
N PRO A 315 -32.61 -20.16 -23.12
CA PRO A 315 -33.34 -18.90 -23.19
C PRO A 315 -33.57 -18.25 -21.81
N LEU A 316 -33.49 -16.92 -21.79
CA LEU A 316 -33.62 -16.05 -20.63
C LEU A 316 -35.09 -15.65 -20.40
N GLN A 317 -35.86 -16.43 -19.63
CA GLN A 317 -37.20 -16.00 -19.22
C GLN A 317 -37.63 -16.64 -17.88
N LEU A 318 -37.49 -15.90 -16.77
CA LEU A 318 -38.54 -15.77 -15.75
C LEU A 318 -38.14 -14.66 -14.77
N ALA A 319 -38.93 -13.58 -14.74
CA ALA A 319 -38.69 -12.42 -13.89
C ALA A 319 -39.54 -12.47 -12.61
N THR A 320 -39.03 -11.81 -11.56
CA THR A 320 -39.79 -11.15 -10.49
C THR A 320 -40.95 -11.91 -9.84
N ARG A 321 -40.71 -12.46 -8.65
CA ARG A 321 -41.66 -12.41 -7.55
C ARG A 321 -40.96 -11.95 -6.27
N ASP A 322 -41.31 -10.75 -5.83
CA ASP A 322 -41.07 -10.31 -4.46
C ASP A 322 -41.96 -11.13 -3.52
N LEU A 323 -41.40 -11.58 -2.40
CA LEU A 323 -42.11 -12.33 -1.36
C LEU A 323 -41.50 -12.00 0.00
N GLU A 324 -42.37 -11.85 0.99
CA GLU A 324 -42.07 -11.15 2.24
C GLU A 324 -41.14 -11.93 3.20
N VAL A 325 -40.50 -11.18 4.10
CA VAL A 325 -39.57 -11.72 5.09
C VAL A 325 -40.36 -12.32 6.27
N SER A 326 -40.54 -13.64 6.29
CA SER A 326 -40.88 -14.37 7.51
C SER A 326 -39.63 -14.55 8.38
N THR A 327 -39.79 -14.32 9.68
CA THR A 327 -38.65 -14.13 10.61
C THR A 327 -38.17 -15.46 11.19
N PHE A 328 -36.85 -15.73 11.18
CA PHE A 328 -36.21 -16.89 11.84
C PHE A 328 -36.32 -16.87 13.39
N SER A 329 -37.09 -15.94 13.97
CA SER A 329 -37.08 -15.61 15.40
C SER A 329 -38.42 -15.93 16.05
N GLU A 330 -38.65 -17.20 16.37
CA GLU A 330 -39.43 -17.57 17.58
C GLU A 330 -39.31 -19.04 18.03
N LYS A 331 -39.00 -20.01 17.16
CA LYS A 331 -39.02 -21.46 17.51
C LYS A 331 -37.66 -22.17 17.59
N VAL A 332 -36.66 -21.54 18.22
CA VAL A 332 -35.43 -22.22 18.70
C VAL A 332 -35.05 -21.71 20.10
N GLY A 333 -36.06 -21.57 20.96
CA GLY A 333 -35.91 -20.98 22.30
C GLY A 333 -37.04 -21.26 23.30
N SER A 334 -38.00 -22.12 22.93
CA SER A 334 -39.06 -22.60 23.83
C SER A 334 -39.27 -24.09 23.61
N ASP A 335 -38.43 -24.90 24.24
CA ASP A 335 -38.80 -26.20 24.79
C ASP A 335 -37.92 -26.42 26.03
N ASP A 336 -38.58 -26.82 27.11
CA ASP A 336 -38.04 -27.38 28.37
C ASP A 336 -37.05 -26.54 29.21
N VAL A 337 -37.63 -25.69 30.06
CA VAL A 337 -37.03 -25.31 31.35
C VAL A 337 -37.30 -26.44 32.35
N GLU A 338 -36.52 -27.53 32.32
CA GLU A 338 -36.24 -28.34 33.51
C GLU A 338 -35.01 -29.27 33.33
N ASN A 339 -34.16 -29.30 34.36
CA ASN A 339 -33.04 -30.23 34.59
C ASN A 339 -32.07 -30.56 33.43
N GLY A 340 -30.87 -29.94 33.50
CA GLY A 340 -29.68 -30.46 32.83
C GLY A 340 -28.65 -29.37 32.55
N SER A 341 -27.41 -29.54 33.03
CA SER A 341 -26.33 -28.60 32.80
C SER A 341 -25.83 -28.65 31.35
N VAL A 342 -26.57 -28.03 30.42
CA VAL A 342 -26.11 -27.78 29.06
C VAL A 342 -25.05 -26.69 29.10
N SER A 343 -23.82 -27.09 29.42
CA SER A 343 -22.62 -26.39 28.99
C SER A 343 -22.80 -26.07 27.50
N SER A 344 -22.82 -24.77 27.15
CA SER A 344 -22.99 -24.31 25.78
C SER A 344 -21.85 -24.83 24.92
N ALA A 345 -22.05 -26.01 24.33
CA ALA A 345 -21.06 -26.69 23.53
C ALA A 345 -20.73 -25.79 22.34
N LYS A 346 -19.52 -25.23 22.35
CA LYS A 346 -19.08 -24.20 21.41
C LYS A 346 -19.11 -24.78 20.00
N ALA A 347 -20.12 -24.40 19.21
CA ALA A 347 -20.43 -25.06 17.94
C ALA A 347 -19.20 -25.11 17.03
N LYS A 348 -18.97 -26.27 16.41
CA LYS A 348 -17.74 -26.52 15.65
C LYS A 348 -17.70 -25.62 14.42
N VAL A 349 -16.71 -24.71 14.37
CA VAL A 349 -16.52 -23.74 13.26
C VAL A 349 -16.78 -24.38 11.89
N GLY A 350 -17.64 -23.74 11.10
CA GLY A 350 -18.07 -24.24 9.78
C GLY A 350 -19.32 -25.12 9.78
N THR A 351 -19.96 -25.42 10.93
CA THR A 351 -21.32 -26.00 10.97
C THR A 351 -22.41 -24.95 10.79
N ALA A 352 -23.61 -25.39 10.43
CA ALA A 352 -24.82 -24.57 10.40
C ALA A 352 -25.11 -23.91 11.76
N GLU A 353 -25.02 -24.67 12.86
CA GLU A 353 -25.17 -24.16 14.23
C GLU A 353 -24.19 -23.01 14.52
N PHE A 354 -22.93 -23.15 14.09
CA PHE A 354 -21.93 -22.10 14.27
C PHE A 354 -22.29 -20.85 13.46
N LEU A 355 -22.84 -21.00 12.25
CA LEU A 355 -23.35 -19.87 11.46
C LEU A 355 -24.53 -19.18 12.14
N VAL A 356 -25.47 -19.94 12.73
CA VAL A 356 -26.60 -19.38 13.51
C VAL A 356 -26.13 -18.68 14.79
N GLN A 357 -25.19 -19.27 15.53
CA GLN A 357 -24.58 -18.64 16.71
C GLN A 357 -23.79 -17.38 16.35
N LEU A 358 -23.09 -17.39 15.20
CA LEU A 358 -22.38 -16.23 14.66
C LEU A 358 -23.37 -15.12 14.28
N GLU A 359 -24.46 -15.46 13.57
CA GLU A 359 -25.48 -14.50 13.18
C GLU A 359 -26.19 -13.86 14.38
N LYS A 360 -26.46 -14.64 15.44
CA LYS A 360 -27.01 -14.10 16.70
C LYS A 360 -26.07 -13.07 17.34
N ARG A 361 -24.78 -13.41 17.51
CA ARG A 361 -23.81 -12.59 18.28
C ARG A 361 -23.21 -11.39 17.52
N ARG A 362 -23.14 -11.45 16.19
CA ARG A 362 -22.48 -10.42 15.37
C ARG A 362 -23.30 -9.14 15.27
N SER A 363 -22.67 -8.01 14.96
CA SER A 363 -23.36 -6.73 14.83
C SER A 363 -24.13 -6.62 13.50
N ILE A 364 -23.51 -6.93 12.36
CA ILE A 364 -24.15 -6.79 11.05
C ILE A 364 -24.90 -8.08 10.73
N LYS A 365 -26.23 -8.00 10.55
CA LYS A 365 -27.03 -9.16 10.12
C LYS A 365 -26.92 -9.37 8.62
N VAL A 366 -26.59 -10.60 8.23
CA VAL A 366 -26.20 -11.00 6.87
C VAL A 366 -27.17 -12.04 6.29
N PHE A 367 -27.89 -12.78 7.13
CA PHE A 367 -28.97 -13.65 6.64
C PHE A 367 -30.05 -12.80 5.94
N GLY A 368 -30.56 -13.28 4.81
CA GLY A 368 -31.50 -12.55 3.95
C GLY A 368 -30.89 -11.39 3.13
N LYS A 369 -29.63 -11.00 3.31
CA LYS A 369 -28.98 -9.97 2.49
C LYS A 369 -28.53 -10.54 1.13
N SER A 370 -28.67 -9.76 0.07
CA SER A 370 -28.21 -10.12 -1.28
C SER A 370 -26.68 -10.11 -1.37
N THR A 371 -26.10 -11.15 -1.97
CA THR A 371 -24.64 -11.24 -2.21
C THR A 371 -24.09 -10.04 -3.02
N PHE A 372 -24.93 -9.44 -3.87
CA PHE A 372 -24.55 -8.28 -4.67
C PHE A 372 -24.23 -7.05 -3.83
N ILE A 373 -24.91 -6.81 -2.69
CA ILE A 373 -24.68 -5.60 -1.90
C ILE A 373 -23.26 -5.60 -1.30
N GLY A 374 -22.79 -6.76 -0.84
CA GLY A 374 -21.42 -6.91 -0.34
C GLY A 374 -20.37 -6.76 -1.44
N LEU A 375 -20.58 -7.39 -2.60
CA LEU A 375 -19.66 -7.27 -3.74
C LEU A 375 -19.60 -5.85 -4.30
N ALA A 376 -20.72 -5.13 -4.34
CA ALA A 376 -20.77 -3.72 -4.75
C ALA A 376 -19.99 -2.81 -3.78
N MET A 377 -20.13 -3.02 -2.47
CA MET A 377 -19.35 -2.28 -1.45
C MET A 377 -17.85 -2.59 -1.53
N THR A 378 -17.49 -3.84 -1.83
CA THR A 378 -16.10 -4.27 -2.06
C THR A 378 -15.52 -3.61 -3.31
N PHE A 379 -16.28 -3.58 -4.42
CA PHE A 379 -15.87 -2.93 -5.65
C PHE A 379 -15.68 -1.41 -5.46
N PHE A 380 -16.65 -0.74 -4.83
CA PHE A 380 -16.57 0.67 -4.48
C PHE A 380 -15.33 0.97 -3.63
N ALA A 381 -15.03 0.14 -2.62
CA ALA A 381 -13.82 0.30 -1.81
C ALA A 381 -12.53 0.22 -2.64
N GLY A 382 -12.43 -0.75 -3.56
CA GLY A 382 -11.28 -0.85 -4.48
C GLY A 382 -11.12 0.37 -5.39
N VAL A 383 -12.22 0.96 -5.87
CA VAL A 383 -12.19 2.22 -6.64
C VAL A 383 -11.77 3.41 -5.76
N CYS A 384 -12.19 3.46 -4.49
CA CYS A 384 -11.73 4.49 -3.57
C CYS A 384 -10.22 4.36 -3.26
N PHE A 385 -9.74 3.13 -3.06
CA PHE A 385 -8.32 2.85 -2.78
C PHE A 385 -7.41 3.13 -3.99
N SER A 386 -7.88 2.90 -5.23
CA SER A 386 -7.08 3.11 -6.43
C SER A 386 -6.69 4.58 -6.66
N LEU A 387 -7.51 5.51 -6.18
CA LEU A 387 -7.29 6.96 -6.30
C LEU A 387 -6.28 7.51 -5.28
N PHE A 388 -6.03 6.79 -4.19
CA PHE A 388 -5.15 7.25 -3.12
C PHE A 388 -3.68 7.35 -3.58
N SER A 389 -3.14 6.31 -4.23
CA SER A 389 -1.73 6.29 -4.65
C SER A 389 -1.40 7.40 -5.67
N PRO A 390 -2.20 7.62 -6.74
CA PRO A 390 -2.05 8.79 -7.61
C PRO A 390 -2.12 10.14 -6.87
N ALA A 391 -3.07 10.32 -5.95
CA ALA A 391 -3.21 11.56 -5.19
C ALA A 391 -2.01 11.81 -4.26
N PHE A 392 -1.43 10.76 -3.66
CA PHE A 392 -0.25 10.86 -2.82
C PHE A 392 1.03 11.12 -3.65
N ASN A 393 1.15 10.51 -4.83
CA ASN A 393 2.23 10.77 -5.79
C ASN A 393 2.24 12.26 -6.19
N LEU A 394 1.09 12.78 -6.64
CA LEU A 394 0.89 14.21 -6.94
C LEU A 394 1.23 15.13 -5.77
N ALA A 395 0.83 14.76 -4.54
CA ALA A 395 1.15 15.55 -3.36
C ALA A 395 2.67 15.65 -3.09
N THR A 396 3.42 14.55 -3.22
CA THR A 396 4.86 14.52 -2.87
C THR A 396 5.82 14.88 -4.00
N ASN A 397 5.39 14.75 -5.27
CA ASN A 397 6.27 14.92 -6.44
C ASN A 397 5.84 16.06 -7.37
N ASP A 398 4.67 16.67 -7.17
CA ASP A 398 4.12 17.78 -7.96
C ASP A 398 4.25 17.60 -9.49
N GLN A 399 3.88 16.42 -10.00
CA GLN A 399 3.95 16.08 -11.43
C GLN A 399 3.05 16.95 -12.34
N TRP A 400 2.20 17.80 -11.77
CA TRP A 400 1.40 18.79 -12.50
C TRP A 400 1.94 20.23 -12.36
N HIS A 401 3.10 20.42 -11.74
CA HIS A 401 3.76 21.72 -11.55
C HIS A 401 2.80 22.78 -10.97
N THR A 402 2.13 22.41 -9.87
CA THR A 402 1.11 23.23 -9.20
C THR A 402 1.68 24.11 -8.09
N LEU A 403 2.89 23.81 -7.60
CA LEU A 403 3.62 24.65 -6.66
C LEU A 403 4.25 25.86 -7.36
N LYS A 404 4.47 26.93 -6.59
CA LYS A 404 5.18 28.13 -7.06
C LYS A 404 6.68 27.89 -7.09
N ASP A 405 7.38 28.57 -8.00
CA ASP A 405 8.84 28.52 -8.11
C ASP A 405 9.52 28.77 -6.75
N GLY A 406 10.41 27.86 -6.35
CA GLY A 406 11.14 27.93 -5.08
C GLY A 406 10.38 27.40 -3.85
N VAL A 407 9.14 26.92 -3.97
CA VAL A 407 8.47 26.16 -2.89
C VAL A 407 8.93 24.70 -2.93
N PRO A 408 9.53 24.15 -1.85
CA PRO A 408 9.99 22.77 -1.83
C PRO A 408 8.81 21.79 -1.78
N HIS A 409 9.01 20.60 -2.36
CA HIS A 409 8.00 19.55 -2.40
C HIS A 409 7.56 19.10 -0.99
N LEU A 410 6.31 18.67 -0.86
CA LEU A 410 5.75 18.21 0.40
C LEU A 410 6.40 16.89 0.84
N ALA A 411 7.06 16.88 2.00
CA ALA A 411 7.71 15.67 2.52
C ALA A 411 6.65 14.61 2.89
N ILE A 412 7.04 13.33 2.84
CA ILE A 412 6.15 12.19 3.14
C ILE A 412 5.37 12.42 4.43
N TYR A 413 6.07 12.84 5.48
CA TYR A 413 5.52 12.92 6.83
C TYR A 413 4.46 14.02 6.93
N THR A 414 4.68 15.15 6.25
CA THR A 414 3.71 16.25 6.13
C THR A 414 2.53 15.86 5.26
N ALA A 415 2.76 15.20 4.13
CA ALA A 415 1.70 14.67 3.27
C ALA A 415 0.84 13.63 4.02
N PHE A 416 1.46 12.67 4.71
CA PHE A 416 0.78 11.65 5.49
C PHE A 416 0.03 12.20 6.70
N PHE A 417 0.54 13.27 7.32
CA PHE A 417 -0.19 14.00 8.37
C PHE A 417 -1.48 14.61 7.82
N TYR A 418 -1.43 15.43 6.76
CA TYR A 418 -2.63 16.05 6.18
C TYR A 418 -3.63 15.03 5.61
N PHE A 419 -3.11 13.98 4.96
CA PHE A 419 -3.87 12.80 4.55
C PHE A 419 -4.61 12.15 5.72
N SER A 420 -3.95 11.97 6.87
CA SER A 420 -4.54 11.34 8.04
C SER A 420 -5.54 12.25 8.77
N VAL A 421 -5.31 13.56 8.75
CA VAL A 421 -6.28 14.56 9.24
C VAL A 421 -7.55 14.52 8.41
N SER A 422 -7.47 14.49 7.07
CA SER A 422 -8.68 14.41 6.24
C SER A 422 -9.39 13.05 6.37
N CYS A 423 -8.64 11.94 6.49
CA CYS A 423 -9.19 10.63 6.85
C CYS A 423 -10.01 10.72 8.15
N PHE A 424 -9.43 11.31 9.18
CA PHE A 424 -10.05 11.43 10.50
C PHE A 424 -11.31 12.31 10.49
N VAL A 425 -11.24 13.50 9.88
CA VAL A 425 -12.39 14.41 9.77
C VAL A 425 -13.56 13.73 9.08
N LEU A 426 -13.33 13.06 7.95
CA LEU A 426 -14.38 12.33 7.24
C LEU A 426 -14.91 11.14 8.08
N ALA A 427 -14.01 10.39 8.72
CA ALA A 427 -14.38 9.27 9.59
C ALA A 427 -15.30 9.71 10.73
N ILE A 428 -15.00 10.84 11.39
CA ILE A 428 -15.86 11.41 12.44
C ILE A 428 -17.22 11.82 11.85
N ILE A 429 -17.26 12.58 10.76
CA ILE A 429 -18.51 13.06 10.15
C ILE A 429 -19.42 11.88 9.79
N LEU A 430 -18.90 10.88 9.08
CA LEU A 430 -19.69 9.73 8.62
C LEU A 430 -20.12 8.84 9.79
N ASN A 431 -19.22 8.51 10.72
CA ASN A 431 -19.56 7.57 11.79
C ASN A 431 -20.42 8.21 12.88
N VAL A 432 -20.27 9.50 13.19
CA VAL A 432 -21.23 10.23 14.04
C VAL A 432 -22.60 10.28 13.36
N THR A 433 -22.67 10.48 12.05
CA THR A 433 -23.93 10.38 11.29
C THR A 433 -24.52 8.96 11.42
N PHE A 434 -23.72 7.90 11.31
CA PHE A 434 -24.15 6.51 11.45
C PHE A 434 -24.52 6.08 12.88
N LEU A 435 -24.20 6.86 13.92
CA LEU A 435 -24.78 6.65 15.26
C LEU A 435 -26.31 6.84 15.22
N TYR A 436 -26.76 7.92 14.56
CA TYR A 436 -28.16 8.35 14.53
C TYR A 436 -28.93 7.81 13.31
N TYR A 437 -28.23 7.64 12.17
CA TYR A 437 -28.73 7.12 10.90
C TYR A 437 -27.94 5.86 10.49
N PRO A 438 -28.09 4.74 11.23
CA PRO A 438 -27.34 3.52 11.00
C PRO A 438 -27.68 2.84 9.67
N VAL A 439 -26.65 2.32 9.00
CA VAL A 439 -26.77 1.55 7.76
C VAL A 439 -27.04 0.07 8.07
N LEU A 440 -27.57 -0.68 7.09
CA LEU A 440 -27.86 -2.13 7.17
C LEU A 440 -28.83 -2.58 8.29
N ASN A 441 -29.65 -1.68 8.82
CA ASN A 441 -30.56 -1.91 9.96
C ASN A 441 -29.85 -2.20 11.29
N LEU A 442 -28.64 -1.66 11.48
CA LEU A 442 -27.97 -1.64 12.78
C LEU A 442 -28.79 -0.83 13.82
N PRO A 443 -28.66 -1.14 15.12
CA PRO A 443 -29.36 -0.37 16.16
C PRO A 443 -28.85 1.07 16.20
N LYS A 444 -29.78 2.01 16.40
CA LYS A 444 -29.45 3.42 16.67
C LYS A 444 -28.70 3.54 18.00
N THR A 445 -27.75 4.47 18.04
CA THR A 445 -26.91 4.76 19.20
C THR A 445 -26.82 6.27 19.42
N SER A 446 -26.16 6.67 20.50
CA SER A 446 -25.87 8.08 20.79
C SER A 446 -24.39 8.24 21.08
N PHE A 447 -23.88 9.47 20.97
CA PHE A 447 -22.49 9.76 21.30
C PHE A 447 -22.14 9.38 22.76
N LYS A 448 -23.08 9.51 23.70
CA LYS A 448 -22.92 9.04 25.09
C LYS A 448 -22.81 7.51 25.18
N ALA A 449 -23.56 6.77 24.38
CA ALA A 449 -23.44 5.31 24.31
C ALA A 449 -22.09 4.88 23.72
N TYR A 450 -21.60 5.59 22.70
CA TYR A 450 -20.24 5.39 22.16
C TYR A 450 -19.16 5.62 23.23
N LEU A 451 -19.19 6.74 23.96
CA LEU A 451 -18.19 7.01 25.01
C LEU A 451 -18.16 5.91 26.09
N ASN A 452 -19.32 5.41 26.50
CA ASN A 452 -19.44 4.35 27.49
C ASN A 452 -19.11 2.93 26.96
N ASP A 453 -19.03 2.73 25.63
CA ASP A 453 -18.77 1.42 25.05
C ASP A 453 -17.27 1.05 25.04
N TRP A 454 -16.83 0.43 26.13
CA TRP A 454 -15.48 -0.11 26.27
C TRP A 454 -15.30 -1.55 25.80
N ASN A 455 -16.37 -2.25 25.41
CA ASN A 455 -16.30 -3.69 25.09
C ASN A 455 -15.61 -3.94 23.74
N GLY A 456 -14.30 -4.21 23.81
CA GLY A 456 -13.45 -4.38 22.63
C GLY A 456 -12.81 -3.10 22.11
N ARG A 457 -12.97 -1.94 22.79
CA ARG A 457 -12.34 -0.66 22.41
C ARG A 457 -10.82 -0.79 22.22
N GLY A 458 -10.12 -1.50 23.11
CA GLY A 458 -8.67 -1.72 22.99
C GLY A 458 -8.25 -2.41 21.68
N TRP A 459 -9.08 -3.30 21.13
CA TRP A 459 -8.82 -3.93 19.83
C TRP A 459 -9.06 -2.96 18.66
N ALA A 460 -10.05 -2.07 18.77
CA ALA A 460 -10.32 -1.05 17.76
C ALA A 460 -9.19 0.00 17.71
N LEU A 461 -8.73 0.43 18.89
CA LEU A 461 -7.56 1.29 19.05
C LEU A 461 -6.29 0.63 18.47
N LEU A 462 -6.06 -0.66 18.74
CA LEU A 462 -4.95 -1.43 18.16
C LEU A 462 -5.04 -1.50 16.62
N ALA A 463 -6.23 -1.72 16.05
CA ALA A 463 -6.41 -1.76 14.60
C ALA A 463 -6.07 -0.41 13.94
N GLY A 464 -6.40 0.71 14.58
CA GLY A 464 -6.03 2.04 14.11
C GLY A 464 -4.52 2.29 14.16
N LEU A 465 -3.84 1.87 15.25
CA LEU A 465 -2.37 1.93 15.33
C LEU A 465 -1.71 1.06 14.24
N LEU A 466 -2.18 -0.17 14.05
CA LEU A 466 -1.68 -1.06 12.99
C LEU A 466 -1.84 -0.44 11.61
N CYS A 467 -3.01 0.12 11.28
CA CYS A 467 -3.22 0.76 9.99
C CYS A 467 -2.35 2.02 9.81
N GLY A 468 -2.29 2.89 10.82
CA GLY A 468 -1.53 4.14 10.75
C GLY A 468 -0.02 3.92 10.65
N PHE A 469 0.56 3.04 11.48
CA PHE A 469 1.96 2.66 11.34
C PHE A 469 2.22 1.89 10.04
N GLY A 470 1.29 1.02 9.63
CA GLY A 470 1.41 0.27 8.38
C GLY A 470 1.48 1.17 7.14
N ASN A 471 0.58 2.15 7.04
CA ASN A 471 0.61 3.18 5.99
C ASN A 471 1.92 3.99 6.05
N GLY A 472 2.30 4.48 7.24
CA GLY A 472 3.55 5.22 7.41
C GLY A 472 4.80 4.46 6.96
N LEU A 473 4.88 3.16 7.30
CA LEU A 473 5.96 2.26 6.87
C LEU A 473 5.94 2.00 5.36
N GLN A 474 4.75 1.86 4.76
CA GLN A 474 4.60 1.74 3.31
C GLN A 474 5.14 3.00 2.60
N PHE A 475 4.83 4.19 3.11
CA PHE A 475 5.33 5.44 2.50
C PHE A 475 6.84 5.63 2.69
N MET A 476 7.37 5.37 3.89
CA MET A 476 8.81 5.43 4.17
C MET A 476 9.61 4.49 3.28
N GLY A 477 9.18 3.23 3.15
CA GLY A 477 9.76 2.30 2.18
C GLY A 477 9.52 2.73 0.72
N GLY A 478 8.40 3.40 0.46
CA GLY A 478 7.98 3.83 -0.87
C GLY A 478 8.85 4.91 -1.48
N GLN A 479 9.29 5.91 -0.72
CA GLN A 479 10.32 6.84 -1.23
C GLN A 479 11.69 6.18 -1.37
N ALA A 480 12.04 5.25 -0.47
CA ALA A 480 13.33 4.56 -0.49
C ALA A 480 13.54 3.65 -1.72
N ALA A 481 12.51 2.90 -2.12
CA ALA A 481 12.55 1.95 -3.23
C ALA A 481 11.80 2.43 -4.49
N GLY A 482 11.14 3.60 -4.41
CA GLY A 482 10.24 4.15 -5.42
C GLY A 482 8.83 3.54 -5.36
N TYR A 483 7.83 4.30 -5.80
CA TYR A 483 6.40 3.96 -5.63
C TYR A 483 5.99 2.56 -6.16
N ALA A 484 6.53 2.09 -7.29
CA ALA A 484 6.24 0.74 -7.77
C ALA A 484 6.77 -0.41 -6.87
N ALA A 485 7.67 -0.12 -5.92
CA ALA A 485 8.04 -1.06 -4.86
C ALA A 485 7.09 -0.96 -3.65
N ALA A 486 6.45 0.20 -3.42
CA ALA A 486 5.34 0.33 -2.45
C ALA A 486 4.11 -0.46 -2.88
N ASP A 487 3.95 -0.73 -4.17
CA ASP A 487 2.94 -1.66 -4.70
C ASP A 487 3.18 -3.12 -4.26
N ALA A 488 4.38 -3.50 -3.77
CA ALA A 488 4.59 -4.82 -3.17
C ALA A 488 3.75 -5.05 -1.90
N VAL A 489 3.37 -3.97 -1.20
CA VAL A 489 2.46 -4.02 -0.05
C VAL A 489 1.04 -4.46 -0.46
N GLN A 490 0.70 -4.43 -1.75
CA GLN A 490 -0.55 -5.00 -2.28
C GLN A 490 -0.62 -6.54 -2.13
N ALA A 491 0.43 -7.21 -1.66
CA ALA A 491 0.31 -8.58 -1.14
C ALA A 491 -0.44 -8.68 0.22
N LEU A 492 -0.88 -7.56 0.83
CA LEU A 492 -1.66 -7.56 2.07
C LEU A 492 -2.88 -8.51 2.10
N PRO A 493 -3.62 -8.80 0.99
CA PRO A 493 -4.74 -9.73 1.04
C PRO A 493 -4.33 -11.17 1.35
N LEU A 494 -3.06 -11.54 1.16
CA LEU A 494 -2.54 -12.85 1.55
C LEU A 494 -2.50 -12.98 3.07
N VAL A 495 -2.09 -11.92 3.79
CA VAL A 495 -2.11 -11.84 5.26
C VAL A 495 -3.55 -11.76 5.78
N SER A 496 -4.39 -10.91 5.18
CA SER A 496 -5.82 -10.84 5.52
C SER A 496 -6.52 -12.19 5.30
N THR A 497 -6.19 -12.90 4.22
CA THR A 497 -6.73 -14.25 3.93
C THR A 497 -6.22 -15.29 4.92
N PHE A 498 -4.94 -15.28 5.29
CA PHE A 498 -4.39 -16.15 6.32
C PHE A 498 -5.17 -16.03 7.63
N TRP A 499 -5.46 -14.80 8.08
CA TRP A 499 -6.30 -14.56 9.25
C TRP A 499 -7.76 -15.01 9.04
N GLY A 500 -8.35 -14.77 7.85
CA GLY A 500 -9.70 -15.22 7.49
C GLY A 500 -9.87 -16.74 7.47
N ILE A 501 -8.83 -17.48 7.08
CA ILE A 501 -8.84 -18.95 7.10
C ILE A 501 -8.63 -19.46 8.53
N LEU A 502 -7.65 -18.93 9.28
CA LEU A 502 -7.27 -19.46 10.59
C LEU A 502 -8.17 -19.01 11.74
N LEU A 503 -8.40 -17.70 11.92
CA LEU A 503 -9.18 -17.18 13.04
C LEU A 503 -10.69 -17.35 12.82
N PHE A 504 -11.12 -17.24 11.56
CA PHE A 504 -12.52 -17.13 11.20
C PHE A 504 -13.10 -18.38 10.52
N GLY A 505 -12.25 -19.26 9.99
CA GLY A 505 -12.66 -20.51 9.37
C GLY A 505 -13.62 -20.31 8.21
N GLU A 506 -13.47 -19.25 7.42
CA GLU A 506 -14.47 -18.77 6.43
C GLU A 506 -14.90 -19.83 5.42
N TYR A 507 -14.05 -20.80 5.13
CA TYR A 507 -14.28 -21.91 4.19
C TYR A 507 -14.31 -23.28 4.86
N ARG A 508 -14.33 -23.34 6.20
CA ARG A 508 -14.28 -24.62 6.92
C ARG A 508 -15.58 -25.41 6.66
N LYS A 509 -15.43 -26.69 6.32
CA LYS A 509 -16.51 -27.58 5.83
C LYS A 509 -17.23 -27.09 4.56
N SER A 510 -16.60 -26.25 3.74
CA SER A 510 -17.12 -25.90 2.41
C SER A 510 -16.78 -26.98 1.38
N SER A 511 -17.40 -26.94 0.20
CA SER A 511 -17.29 -27.99 -0.81
C SER A 511 -15.92 -28.01 -1.49
N ARG A 512 -15.55 -29.14 -2.11
CA ARG A 512 -14.31 -29.27 -2.90
C ARG A 512 -14.21 -28.19 -3.99
N ARG A 513 -15.35 -27.78 -4.58
CA ARG A 513 -15.43 -26.68 -5.55
C ARG A 513 -14.97 -25.36 -4.94
N THR A 514 -15.47 -24.99 -3.76
CA THR A 514 -15.09 -23.76 -3.06
C THR A 514 -13.60 -23.75 -2.71
N TYR A 515 -13.03 -24.88 -2.26
CA TYR A 515 -11.60 -24.98 -2.02
C TYR A 515 -10.75 -24.86 -3.29
N ILE A 516 -11.16 -25.48 -4.41
CA ILE A 516 -10.46 -25.33 -5.70
C ILE A 516 -10.46 -23.86 -6.13
N LEU A 517 -11.63 -23.20 -6.10
CA LEU A 517 -11.74 -21.77 -6.45
C LEU A 517 -10.89 -20.88 -5.53
N LEU A 518 -10.84 -21.17 -4.23
CA LEU A 518 -10.04 -20.42 -3.25
C LEU A 518 -8.54 -20.54 -3.54
N VAL A 519 -8.06 -21.76 -3.82
CA VAL A 519 -6.66 -22.00 -4.18
C VAL A 519 -6.33 -21.32 -5.52
N SER A 520 -7.18 -21.48 -6.54
CA SER A 520 -6.99 -20.80 -7.84
C SER A 520 -6.95 -19.28 -7.70
N MET A 521 -7.83 -18.68 -6.89
CA MET A 521 -7.85 -17.24 -6.61
C MET A 521 -6.53 -16.78 -6.00
N LEU A 522 -6.04 -17.47 -4.96
CA LEU A 522 -4.81 -17.10 -4.25
C LEU A 522 -3.57 -17.32 -5.11
N SER A 523 -3.46 -18.44 -5.83
CA SER A 523 -2.38 -18.68 -6.77
C SER A 523 -2.33 -17.61 -7.87
N MET A 524 -3.49 -17.23 -8.42
CA MET A 524 -3.56 -16.17 -9.43
C MET A 524 -3.13 -14.81 -8.87
N PHE A 525 -3.54 -14.49 -7.64
CA PHE A 525 -3.16 -13.25 -6.97
C PHE A 525 -1.65 -13.18 -6.66
N ILE A 526 -1.05 -14.29 -6.21
CA ILE A 526 0.41 -14.40 -6.00
C ILE A 526 1.17 -14.18 -7.31
N VAL A 527 0.71 -14.79 -8.41
CA VAL A 527 1.30 -14.56 -9.74
C VAL A 527 1.16 -13.10 -10.17
N ALA A 528 -0.02 -12.49 -9.96
CA ALA A 528 -0.27 -11.09 -10.30
C ALA A 528 0.66 -10.12 -9.56
N VAL A 529 0.85 -10.30 -8.24
CA VAL A 529 1.81 -9.52 -7.45
C VAL A 529 3.25 -9.77 -7.92
N GLY A 530 3.64 -11.03 -8.17
CA GLY A 530 4.98 -11.36 -8.65
C GLY A 530 5.32 -10.69 -9.98
N VAL A 531 4.39 -10.66 -10.92
CA VAL A 531 4.53 -9.97 -12.22
C VAL A 531 4.59 -8.45 -12.04
N LEU A 532 3.76 -7.88 -11.16
CA LEU A 532 3.78 -6.45 -10.83
C LEU A 532 5.16 -6.03 -10.27
N MET A 533 5.68 -6.77 -9.29
CA MET A 533 7.02 -6.54 -8.71
C MET A 533 8.15 -6.73 -9.75
N ALA A 534 8.03 -7.71 -10.65
CA ALA A 534 9.01 -7.91 -11.73
C ALA A 534 9.05 -6.72 -12.70
N SER A 535 7.93 -6.04 -12.93
CA SER A 535 7.85 -4.83 -13.75
C SER A 535 8.62 -3.66 -13.13
N SER A 536 8.60 -3.51 -11.80
CA SER A 536 9.35 -2.44 -11.11
C SER A 536 10.87 -2.62 -11.17
N GLY A 537 11.37 -3.85 -11.33
CA GLY A 537 12.80 -4.15 -11.42
C GLY A 537 13.45 -3.78 -12.78
N HIS A 538 12.65 -3.55 -13.83
CA HIS A 538 13.11 -3.36 -15.21
C HIS A 538 12.85 -1.95 -15.77
N ARG A 539 12.83 -0.94 -14.89
CA ARG A 539 12.69 0.49 -15.26
C ARG A 539 13.71 0.88 -16.33
N LYS A 540 13.29 1.76 -17.24
CA LYS A 540 14.24 2.48 -18.10
C LYS A 540 14.96 3.52 -17.23
N THR A 541 16.28 3.44 -17.20
CA THR A 541 17.19 4.43 -16.62
C THR A 541 17.45 5.56 -17.60
#